data_AF-A0A9Q9J0A6-F1
#
_entry.id   AF-A0A9Q9J0A6-F1
#
_cell.length_a   1.000
_cell.length_b   1.000
_cell.length_c   1.000
_cell.angle_alpha   90.00
_cell.angle_beta   90.00
_cell.angle_gamma   90.00
#
_symmetry.space_group_name_H-M   'P 1'
#
loop_
_entity.id
_entity.type
_entity.pdbx_description
1 polymer ?
#
loop_
_entity_poly.entity_id
_entity_poly.type
_entity_poly.pdbx_seq_one_letter_code
_entity_poly.pdbx_strand_id
1 'polypeptide(L)'
;MRQIFARLALAILPAALPAAAQDADFAAQAAALYRTPPAIAGCRAGELQPAQRQRVLALINDIRRLHGLDAVDYDPAAEPEATQAALVIAANGRLSHTLAPDWRCYSDTAAKGARRSLIYGGVSSPLLRFSSAEQIVIEWLTDANNVSAGGLGHRRWLLDPFLQRVAFGMVAGRDGAAFSSGAALRFVPAVGVAARARADFVAWPIGEYPRRYYVDEALLSFTALPDRNRKFANRDVDYADAQVQISARGGRQLQVRNLSDDHEGFGVPNSLQFRVPRLQPGVIYDVTIRGVRFGGQSRDYRYWFRIGESPRASAE
;
A
#
# COMPACT_ATOMS: atom_id res chain seq x y z
N MET A 1 -1.88 59.48 -53.27
CA MET A 1 -0.92 58.37 -53.49
C MET A 1 -0.96 57.50 -52.24
N ARG A 2 -1.51 56.28 -52.32
CA ARG A 2 -1.72 55.34 -51.19
C ARG A 2 -0.46 54.48 -50.99
N GLN A 3 0.07 54.36 -49.77
CA GLN A 3 0.87 53.21 -49.27
C GLN A 3 0.67 53.12 -47.74
N ILE A 4 -0.24 52.30 -47.23
CA ILE A 4 -0.07 50.90 -46.76
C ILE A 4 1.03 50.78 -45.69
N PHE A 5 0.64 50.89 -44.41
CA PHE A 5 1.42 50.39 -43.27
C PHE A 5 1.15 48.89 -43.11
N ALA A 6 2.14 48.06 -43.43
CA ALA A 6 2.10 46.63 -43.14
C ALA A 6 2.36 46.38 -41.66
N ARG A 7 1.36 45.84 -40.95
CA ARG A 7 1.51 45.28 -39.60
C ARG A 7 2.31 43.99 -39.68
N LEU A 8 3.48 43.95 -39.04
CA LEU A 8 4.22 42.71 -38.81
C LEU A 8 3.43 41.86 -37.80
N ALA A 9 2.74 40.82 -38.28
CA ALA A 9 2.18 39.79 -37.41
C ALA A 9 3.32 38.84 -37.02
N LEU A 10 3.78 38.93 -35.77
CA LEU A 10 4.72 37.97 -35.21
C LEU A 10 3.95 36.66 -34.97
N ALA A 11 4.06 35.72 -35.91
CA ALA A 11 3.57 34.37 -35.72
C ALA A 11 4.44 33.67 -34.67
N ILE A 12 3.93 33.59 -33.43
CA ILE A 12 4.49 32.71 -32.40
C ILE A 12 4.13 31.28 -32.84
N LEU A 13 5.05 30.61 -33.51
CA LEU A 13 5.01 29.17 -33.66
C LEU A 13 5.07 28.54 -32.25
N PRO A 14 4.13 27.65 -31.86
CA PRO A 14 4.35 26.85 -30.68
C PRO A 14 5.57 25.98 -30.98
N ALA A 15 6.67 26.21 -30.25
CA ALA A 15 7.79 25.30 -30.26
C ALA A 15 7.24 23.93 -29.80
N ALA A 16 7.08 23.00 -30.75
CA ALA A 16 6.84 21.61 -30.42
C ALA A 16 8.00 21.16 -29.55
N LEU A 17 7.70 20.82 -28.29
CA LEU A 17 8.66 20.21 -27.38
C LEU A 17 9.31 19.03 -28.11
N PRO A 18 10.66 18.93 -28.12
CA PRO A 18 11.31 17.77 -28.71
C PRO A 18 10.81 16.52 -28.00
N ALA A 19 10.45 15.49 -28.77
CA ALA A 19 9.94 14.19 -28.30
C ALA A 19 10.98 13.36 -27.49
N ALA A 20 12.02 14.02 -26.97
CA ALA A 20 13.19 13.45 -26.32
C ALA A 20 13.37 14.06 -24.91
N ALA A 21 12.40 13.81 -24.05
CA ALA A 21 12.61 13.64 -22.61
C ALA A 21 11.63 12.56 -22.12
N GLN A 22 11.65 11.43 -22.84
CA GLN A 22 11.10 10.19 -22.31
C GLN A 22 12.06 9.78 -21.21
N ASP A 23 11.62 9.69 -19.95
CA ASP A 23 12.51 9.31 -18.84
C ASP A 23 13.19 7.98 -19.19
N ALA A 24 14.48 8.04 -19.54
CA ALA A 24 15.30 6.85 -19.78
C ALA A 24 15.32 5.94 -18.54
N ASP A 25 15.02 6.51 -17.37
CA ASP A 25 14.94 5.84 -16.08
C ASP A 25 13.72 4.90 -15.97
N PHE A 26 12.52 5.26 -16.45
CA PHE A 26 11.35 4.38 -16.32
C PHE A 26 11.53 3.10 -17.13
N ALA A 27 11.87 3.24 -18.42
CA ALA A 27 11.97 2.10 -19.32
C ALA A 27 13.07 1.11 -18.87
N ALA A 28 14.21 1.64 -18.41
CA ALA A 28 15.31 0.82 -17.88
C ALA A 28 14.91 0.11 -16.58
N GLN A 29 14.32 0.83 -15.62
CA GLN A 29 13.86 0.24 -14.36
C GLN A 29 12.76 -0.81 -14.57
N ALA A 30 11.78 -0.53 -15.44
CA ALA A 30 10.72 -1.47 -15.78
C ALA A 30 11.29 -2.72 -16.44
N ALA A 31 12.19 -2.59 -17.43
CA ALA A 31 12.81 -3.73 -18.09
C ALA A 31 13.56 -4.65 -17.11
N ALA A 32 14.22 -4.07 -16.09
CA ALA A 32 14.94 -4.83 -15.07
C ALA A 32 14.04 -5.71 -14.17
N LEU A 33 12.72 -5.52 -14.18
CA LEU A 33 11.78 -6.35 -13.41
C LEU A 33 11.50 -7.70 -14.07
N TYR A 34 11.65 -7.79 -15.39
CA TYR A 34 11.07 -8.87 -16.17
C TYR A 34 12.13 -9.84 -16.69
N ARG A 35 11.77 -11.12 -16.72
CA ARG A 35 12.41 -12.12 -17.57
C ARG A 35 11.90 -11.99 -19.01
N THR A 36 10.58 -11.85 -19.15
CA THR A 36 9.90 -11.58 -20.41
C THR A 36 9.13 -10.27 -20.26
N PRO A 37 9.48 -9.20 -21.02
CA PRO A 37 8.83 -7.91 -20.84
C PRO A 37 7.33 -7.97 -21.21
N PRO A 38 6.49 -7.16 -20.56
CA PRO A 38 5.09 -7.03 -20.93
C PRO A 38 4.93 -6.37 -22.31
N ALA A 39 3.83 -6.70 -22.98
CA ALA A 39 3.32 -5.97 -24.13
C ALA A 39 1.88 -5.55 -23.86
N ILE A 40 1.71 -4.40 -23.21
CA ILE A 40 0.42 -3.90 -22.69
C ILE A 40 -0.61 -3.75 -23.83
N ALA A 41 -0.20 -3.15 -24.95
CA ALA A 41 -1.06 -2.98 -26.13
C ALA A 41 -1.60 -4.31 -26.70
N GLY A 42 -0.81 -5.38 -26.58
CA GLY A 42 -1.17 -6.74 -27.03
C GLY A 42 -1.68 -7.64 -25.92
N CYS A 43 -2.06 -7.09 -24.76
CA CYS A 43 -2.57 -7.82 -23.60
C CYS A 43 -1.67 -8.97 -23.11
N ARG A 44 -0.35 -8.76 -23.11
CA ARG A 44 0.62 -9.69 -22.51
C ARG A 44 1.24 -9.07 -21.28
N ALA A 45 1.05 -9.70 -20.13
CA ALA A 45 1.56 -9.22 -18.85
C ALA A 45 3.07 -9.42 -18.65
N GLY A 46 3.72 -10.23 -19.50
CA GLY A 46 5.11 -10.62 -19.31
C GLY A 46 5.30 -11.59 -18.15
N GLU A 47 6.56 -11.77 -17.74
CA GLU A 47 6.95 -12.63 -16.63
C GLU A 47 7.98 -11.91 -15.76
N LEU A 48 7.65 -11.70 -14.49
CA LEU A 48 8.59 -11.12 -13.51
C LEU A 48 9.77 -12.06 -13.26
N GLN A 49 10.94 -11.49 -12.98
CA GLN A 49 12.07 -12.29 -12.50
C GLN A 49 11.71 -12.94 -11.15
N PRO A 50 12.11 -14.21 -10.90
CA PRO A 50 11.89 -14.87 -9.61
C PRO A 50 12.45 -14.08 -8.42
N ALA A 51 13.60 -13.43 -8.60
CA ALA A 51 14.22 -12.57 -7.58
C ALA A 51 13.31 -11.41 -7.16
N GLN A 52 12.47 -10.89 -8.06
CA GLN A 52 11.55 -9.81 -7.74
C GLN A 52 10.42 -10.28 -6.81
N ARG A 53 9.89 -11.47 -7.05
CA ARG A 53 8.87 -12.10 -6.20
C ARG A 53 9.42 -12.37 -4.80
N GLN A 54 10.64 -12.90 -4.73
CA GLN A 54 11.33 -13.16 -3.46
C GLN A 54 11.61 -11.87 -2.67
N ARG A 55 12.03 -10.79 -3.34
CA ARG A 55 12.24 -9.48 -2.70
C ARG A 55 10.95 -8.93 -2.09
N VAL A 56 9.83 -8.99 -2.82
CA VAL A 56 8.52 -8.57 -2.30
C VAL A 56 8.10 -9.42 -1.10
N LEU A 57 8.23 -10.75 -1.18
CA LEU A 57 7.89 -11.64 -0.07
C LEU A 57 8.76 -11.35 1.18
N ALA A 58 10.07 -11.19 0.98
CA ALA A 58 11.00 -10.87 2.06
C ALA A 58 10.65 -9.54 2.73
N LEU A 59 10.30 -8.51 1.94
CA LEU A 59 9.86 -7.22 2.44
C LEU A 59 8.57 -7.33 3.27
N ILE A 60 7.56 -8.05 2.77
CA ILE A 60 6.31 -8.29 3.49
C ILE A 60 6.59 -9.00 4.82
N ASN A 61 7.43 -10.04 4.81
CA ASN A 61 7.78 -10.79 6.01
C ASN A 61 8.63 -9.98 7.00
N ASP A 62 9.47 -9.08 6.51
CA ASP A 62 10.22 -8.12 7.35
C ASP A 62 9.27 -7.16 8.07
N ILE A 63 8.32 -6.57 7.36
CA ILE A 63 7.27 -5.73 7.92
C ILE A 63 6.48 -6.53 8.97
N ARG A 64 5.97 -7.71 8.61
CA ARG A 64 5.17 -8.57 9.52
C ARG A 64 5.93 -8.91 10.80
N ARG A 65 7.23 -9.18 10.71
CA ARG A 65 8.09 -9.45 11.88
C ARG A 65 8.11 -8.29 12.86
N LEU A 66 8.16 -7.04 12.39
CA LEU A 66 8.13 -5.85 13.27
C LEU A 66 6.85 -5.76 14.08
N HIS A 67 5.73 -6.24 13.52
CA HIS A 67 4.43 -6.25 14.18
C HIS A 67 4.17 -7.53 14.98
N GLY A 68 5.20 -8.39 15.17
CA GLY A 68 5.05 -9.65 15.88
C GLY A 68 4.13 -10.64 15.18
N LEU A 69 4.04 -10.58 13.85
CA LEU A 69 3.26 -11.50 13.03
C LEU A 69 4.18 -12.56 12.40
N ASP A 70 3.71 -13.80 12.29
CA ASP A 70 4.48 -14.82 11.59
C ASP A 70 4.53 -14.53 10.08
N ALA A 71 5.60 -15.02 9.46
CA ALA A 71 5.84 -14.92 8.03
C ALA A 71 4.74 -15.62 7.21
N VAL A 72 4.50 -15.11 6.00
CA VAL A 72 3.63 -15.73 5.00
C VAL A 72 4.47 -16.40 3.92
N ASP A 73 3.87 -17.38 3.24
CA ASP A 73 4.50 -18.06 2.11
C ASP A 73 4.08 -17.44 0.78
N TYR A 74 4.87 -17.69 -0.26
CA TYR A 74 4.45 -17.37 -1.63
C TYR A 74 3.49 -18.43 -2.16
N ASP A 75 2.44 -18.02 -2.89
CA ASP A 75 1.55 -18.93 -3.60
C ASP A 75 1.67 -18.73 -5.12
N PRO A 76 2.51 -19.54 -5.81
CA PRO A 76 2.65 -19.46 -7.26
C PRO A 76 1.33 -19.67 -8.02
N ALA A 77 0.39 -20.44 -7.47
CA ALA A 77 -0.89 -20.72 -8.13
C ALA A 77 -1.83 -19.51 -8.15
N ALA A 78 -1.63 -18.56 -7.23
CA ALA A 78 -2.39 -17.32 -7.17
C ALA A 78 -1.76 -16.17 -7.97
N GLU A 79 -0.52 -16.32 -8.45
CA GLU A 79 0.20 -15.32 -9.23
C GLU A 79 -0.47 -14.92 -10.54
N PRO A 80 -1.09 -15.83 -11.32
CA PRO A 80 -1.80 -15.45 -12.53
C PRO A 80 -2.93 -14.45 -12.24
N GLU A 81 -3.64 -14.59 -11.11
CA GLU A 81 -4.69 -13.65 -10.70
C GLU A 81 -4.11 -12.25 -10.44
N ALA A 82 -3.00 -12.16 -9.70
CA ALA A 82 -2.33 -10.88 -9.42
C ALA A 82 -1.81 -10.22 -10.70
N THR A 83 -1.14 -11.00 -11.54
CA THR A 83 -0.48 -10.51 -12.76
C THR A 83 -1.48 -10.03 -13.80
N GLN A 84 -2.60 -10.75 -13.98
CA GLN A 84 -3.65 -10.34 -14.90
C GLN A 84 -4.44 -9.11 -14.39
N ALA A 85 -4.65 -8.98 -13.08
CA ALA A 85 -5.22 -7.76 -12.50
C ALA A 85 -4.33 -6.54 -12.77
N ALA A 86 -3.02 -6.68 -12.53
CA ALA A 86 -2.02 -5.65 -12.83
C ALA A 86 -2.02 -5.25 -14.31
N LEU A 87 -2.13 -6.23 -15.23
CA LEU A 87 -2.23 -5.96 -16.67
C LEU A 87 -3.44 -5.10 -17.01
N VAL A 88 -4.63 -5.46 -16.52
CA VAL A 88 -5.86 -4.71 -16.82
C VAL A 88 -5.79 -3.29 -16.27
N ILE A 89 -5.27 -3.11 -15.04
CA ILE A 89 -5.05 -1.78 -14.46
C ILE A 89 -4.12 -0.94 -15.34
N ALA A 90 -2.99 -1.52 -15.78
CA ALA A 90 -2.02 -0.85 -16.64
C ALA A 90 -2.61 -0.53 -18.04
N ALA A 91 -3.31 -1.47 -18.66
CA ALA A 91 -3.85 -1.33 -20.02
C ALA A 91 -4.96 -0.27 -20.14
N ASN A 92 -5.59 0.08 -19.01
CA ASN A 92 -6.68 1.05 -18.99
C ASN A 92 -6.28 2.38 -18.34
N GLY A 93 -5.12 2.45 -17.68
CA GLY A 93 -4.72 3.64 -16.92
C GLY A 93 -5.78 4.03 -15.89
N ARG A 94 -6.39 3.02 -15.25
CA ARG A 94 -7.51 3.16 -14.29
C ARG A 94 -7.37 2.12 -13.18
N LEU A 95 -7.80 2.46 -11.98
CA LEU A 95 -7.74 1.61 -10.80
C LEU A 95 -9.15 1.24 -10.31
N SER A 96 -9.44 -0.05 -10.16
CA SER A 96 -10.70 -0.54 -9.57
C SER A 96 -10.56 -1.97 -9.07
N HIS A 97 -11.19 -2.30 -7.93
CA HIS A 97 -11.38 -3.69 -7.49
C HIS A 97 -12.50 -4.40 -8.27
N THR A 98 -13.44 -3.65 -8.86
CA THR A 98 -14.52 -4.13 -9.72
C THR A 98 -14.24 -3.73 -11.16
N LEU A 99 -13.45 -4.56 -11.84
CA LEU A 99 -13.13 -4.37 -13.26
C LEU A 99 -14.40 -4.53 -14.10
N ALA A 100 -14.68 -3.58 -14.99
CA ALA A 100 -15.81 -3.69 -15.91
C ALA A 100 -15.42 -4.60 -17.10
N PRO A 101 -16.34 -5.44 -17.62
CA PRO A 101 -16.02 -6.39 -18.70
C PRO A 101 -15.55 -5.76 -20.02
N ASP A 102 -15.82 -4.48 -20.23
CA ASP A 102 -15.42 -3.70 -21.40
C ASP A 102 -14.01 -3.12 -21.31
N TRP A 103 -13.32 -3.28 -20.18
CA TRP A 103 -11.93 -2.82 -20.02
C TRP A 103 -10.99 -3.62 -20.92
N ARG A 104 -9.97 -2.94 -21.46
CA ARG A 104 -8.92 -3.59 -22.27
C ARG A 104 -8.24 -4.70 -21.47
N CYS A 105 -7.97 -5.82 -22.13
CA CYS A 105 -7.33 -7.00 -21.56
C CYS A 105 -8.13 -7.68 -20.43
N TYR A 106 -9.42 -7.36 -20.27
CA TYR A 106 -10.26 -8.01 -19.27
C TYR A 106 -10.24 -9.54 -19.43
N SER A 107 -10.22 -10.22 -18.29
CA SER A 107 -10.47 -11.65 -18.16
C SER A 107 -11.07 -11.94 -16.79
N ASP A 108 -11.76 -13.06 -16.64
CA ASP A 108 -12.29 -13.48 -15.33
C ASP A 108 -11.17 -13.68 -14.30
N THR A 109 -9.99 -14.12 -14.75
CA THR A 109 -8.79 -14.22 -13.91
C THR A 109 -8.35 -12.85 -13.40
N ALA A 110 -8.31 -11.82 -14.26
CA ALA A 110 -8.00 -10.45 -13.85
C ALA A 110 -9.05 -9.91 -12.87
N ALA A 111 -10.34 -10.13 -13.15
CA ALA A 111 -11.44 -9.67 -12.30
C ALA A 111 -11.39 -10.32 -10.92
N LYS A 112 -11.10 -11.63 -10.85
CA LYS A 112 -10.89 -12.34 -9.58
C LYS A 112 -9.67 -11.81 -8.83
N GLY A 113 -8.57 -11.54 -9.54
CA GLY A 113 -7.36 -10.95 -9.00
C GLY A 113 -7.62 -9.58 -8.37
N ALA A 114 -8.23 -8.65 -9.12
CA ALA A 114 -8.50 -7.30 -8.66
C ALA A 114 -9.39 -7.28 -7.40
N ARG A 115 -10.43 -8.13 -7.36
CA ARG A 115 -11.34 -8.23 -6.19
C ARG A 115 -10.69 -8.76 -4.92
N ARG A 116 -9.57 -9.48 -5.02
CA ARG A 116 -8.97 -10.23 -3.91
C ARG A 116 -7.51 -9.89 -3.64
N SER A 117 -7.07 -8.75 -4.15
CA SER A 117 -5.71 -8.24 -4.02
C SER A 117 -5.74 -6.82 -3.50
N LEU A 118 -4.62 -6.38 -2.91
CA LEU A 118 -4.29 -4.96 -2.98
C LEU A 118 -4.00 -4.61 -4.42
N ILE A 119 -4.32 -3.39 -4.84
CA ILE A 119 -4.05 -2.92 -6.19
C ILE A 119 -3.33 -1.57 -6.14
N TYR A 120 -2.53 -1.29 -7.15
CA TYR A 120 -1.74 -0.07 -7.26
C TYR A 120 -1.62 0.37 -8.72
N GLY A 121 -1.41 1.67 -8.94
CA GLY A 121 -1.17 2.26 -10.25
C GLY A 121 -2.47 2.75 -10.88
N GLY A 122 -2.69 2.41 -12.15
CA GLY A 122 -3.86 2.88 -12.87
C GLY A 122 -3.72 4.34 -13.31
N VAL A 123 -2.51 4.72 -13.71
CA VAL A 123 -2.19 6.00 -14.34
C VAL A 123 -1.35 5.72 -15.59
N SER A 124 -1.69 6.38 -16.70
CA SER A 124 -0.95 6.31 -17.96
C SER A 124 -0.50 7.72 -18.35
N SER A 125 0.81 7.90 -18.58
CA SER A 125 1.39 9.21 -18.91
C SER A 125 2.74 9.03 -19.61
N PRO A 126 3.09 9.89 -20.59
CA PRO A 126 4.45 9.92 -21.14
C PRO A 126 5.51 10.35 -20.10
N LEU A 127 5.08 10.97 -18.99
CA LEU A 127 5.91 11.45 -17.88
C LEU A 127 5.70 10.63 -16.59
N LEU A 128 5.20 9.40 -16.70
CA LEU A 128 4.97 8.56 -15.53
C LEU A 128 6.30 8.23 -14.86
N ARG A 129 6.43 8.54 -13.57
CA ARG A 129 7.57 8.12 -12.75
C ARG A 129 7.43 6.66 -12.37
N PHE A 130 8.55 5.95 -12.32
CA PHE A 130 8.56 4.54 -11.95
C PHE A 130 8.43 4.38 -10.43
N SER A 131 7.50 3.54 -10.00
CA SER A 131 7.41 3.06 -8.61
C SER A 131 7.94 1.64 -8.53
N SER A 132 8.98 1.41 -7.74
CA SER A 132 9.53 0.07 -7.50
C SER A 132 8.54 -0.77 -6.69
N ALA A 133 8.66 -2.10 -6.76
CA ALA A 133 7.80 -2.97 -5.94
C ALA A 133 7.98 -2.73 -4.43
N GLU A 134 9.16 -2.31 -3.99
CA GLU A 134 9.40 -1.93 -2.59
C GLU A 134 8.61 -0.68 -2.23
N GLN A 135 8.67 0.37 -3.06
CA GLN A 135 7.89 1.59 -2.86
C GLN A 135 6.38 1.29 -2.82
N ILE A 136 5.89 0.44 -3.72
CA ILE A 136 4.47 0.04 -3.77
C ILE A 136 4.04 -0.66 -2.47
N VAL A 137 4.85 -1.58 -1.95
CA VAL A 137 4.54 -2.27 -0.67
C VAL A 137 4.54 -1.28 0.50
N ILE A 138 5.46 -0.31 0.51
CA ILE A 138 5.52 0.74 1.54
C ILE A 138 4.33 1.70 1.41
N GLU A 139 3.88 2.02 0.20
CA GLU A 139 2.68 2.85 -0.03
C GLU A 139 1.41 2.12 0.43
N TRP A 140 1.29 0.81 0.21
CA TRP A 140 0.23 0.00 0.80
C TRP A 140 0.32 -0.08 2.33
N LEU A 141 1.52 -0.17 2.91
CA LEU A 141 1.70 -0.18 4.36
C LEU A 141 1.31 1.17 4.99
N THR A 142 1.70 2.28 4.37
CA THR A 142 1.47 3.62 4.92
C THR A 142 0.06 4.13 4.64
N ASP A 143 -0.56 3.71 3.54
CA ASP A 143 -1.90 4.13 3.10
C ASP A 143 -2.06 5.67 2.98
N ALA A 144 -0.95 6.41 2.92
CA ALA A 144 -0.96 7.88 2.94
C ALA A 144 -1.52 8.49 1.64
N ASN A 145 -1.39 7.78 0.53
CA ASN A 145 -1.85 8.19 -0.81
C ASN A 145 -3.03 7.34 -1.31
N ASN A 146 -3.85 6.81 -0.39
CA ASN A 146 -5.00 5.99 -0.76
C ASN A 146 -6.10 6.83 -1.45
N VAL A 147 -6.70 6.28 -2.50
CA VAL A 147 -7.86 6.87 -3.21
C VAL A 147 -9.07 7.03 -2.29
N SER A 148 -9.21 6.17 -1.29
CA SER A 148 -10.17 6.32 -0.20
C SER A 148 -9.52 7.15 0.91
N ALA A 149 -9.93 8.42 1.03
CA ALA A 149 -9.40 9.31 2.04
C ALA A 149 -9.59 8.74 3.44
N GLY A 150 -8.48 8.51 4.16
CA GLY A 150 -8.49 7.92 5.50
C GLY A 150 -8.68 6.39 5.53
N GLY A 151 -8.72 5.71 4.38
CA GLY A 151 -8.81 4.25 4.32
C GLY A 151 -7.49 3.57 4.65
N LEU A 152 -7.51 2.59 5.56
CA LEU A 152 -6.36 1.75 5.94
C LEU A 152 -6.46 0.31 5.44
N GLY A 153 -7.27 0.07 4.40
CA GLY A 153 -7.56 -1.28 3.93
C GLY A 153 -6.31 -2.05 3.50
N HIS A 154 -5.34 -1.39 2.85
CA HIS A 154 -4.12 -2.03 2.38
C HIS A 154 -3.25 -2.48 3.56
N ARG A 155 -3.00 -1.58 4.51
CA ARG A 155 -2.26 -1.86 5.74
C ARG A 155 -2.91 -2.99 6.54
N ARG A 156 -4.22 -2.94 6.74
CA ARG A 156 -4.97 -3.93 7.54
C ARG A 156 -4.89 -5.33 6.94
N TRP A 157 -4.92 -5.46 5.61
CA TRP A 157 -4.70 -6.75 4.95
C TRP A 157 -3.24 -7.22 5.02
N LEU A 158 -2.28 -6.32 4.83
CA LEU A 158 -0.84 -6.65 4.90
C LEU A 158 -0.43 -7.17 6.29
N LEU A 159 -1.01 -6.54 7.33
CA LEU A 159 -0.81 -6.88 8.73
C LEU A 159 -1.86 -7.84 9.31
N ASP A 160 -2.63 -8.53 8.46
CA ASP A 160 -3.64 -9.49 8.92
C ASP A 160 -2.95 -10.70 9.60
N PRO A 161 -3.22 -10.98 10.90
CA PRO A 161 -2.72 -12.15 11.61
C PRO A 161 -3.18 -13.49 11.04
N PHE A 162 -4.29 -13.51 10.28
CA PHE A 162 -4.85 -14.72 9.68
C PHE A 162 -4.30 -15.00 8.27
N LEU A 163 -3.56 -14.05 7.68
CA LEU A 163 -2.96 -14.22 6.37
C LEU A 163 -1.93 -15.35 6.38
N GLN A 164 -1.99 -16.24 5.39
CA GLN A 164 -1.06 -17.37 5.26
C GLN A 164 -0.13 -17.24 4.07
N ARG A 165 -0.68 -16.87 2.91
CA ARG A 165 0.07 -16.87 1.66
C ARG A 165 -0.27 -15.67 0.79
N VAL A 166 0.69 -15.24 -0.01
CA VAL A 166 0.55 -14.10 -0.93
C VAL A 166 1.12 -14.42 -2.31
N ALA A 167 0.65 -13.71 -3.34
CA ALA A 167 1.27 -13.71 -4.66
C ALA A 167 1.33 -12.28 -5.22
N PHE A 168 2.38 -11.95 -5.95
CA PHE A 168 2.61 -10.59 -6.45
C PHE A 168 2.63 -10.56 -7.97
N GLY A 169 1.93 -9.58 -8.54
CA GLY A 169 1.92 -9.29 -9.97
C GLY A 169 2.19 -7.82 -10.21
N MET A 170 2.96 -7.51 -11.25
CA MET A 170 3.26 -6.14 -11.66
C MET A 170 3.43 -6.08 -13.17
N VAL A 171 2.79 -5.10 -13.79
CA VAL A 171 2.92 -4.78 -15.21
C VAL A 171 3.32 -3.32 -15.31
N ALA A 172 4.52 -3.05 -15.80
CA ALA A 172 5.04 -1.71 -16.04
C ALA A 172 5.75 -1.68 -17.39
N GLY A 173 5.39 -0.70 -18.23
CA GLY A 173 5.95 -0.61 -19.58
C GLY A 173 5.23 0.42 -20.43
N ARG A 174 5.49 0.39 -21.73
CA ARG A 174 4.81 1.27 -22.69
C ARG A 174 3.42 0.74 -23.05
N ASP A 175 2.47 1.65 -23.17
CA ASP A 175 1.21 1.47 -23.88
C ASP A 175 1.07 2.59 -24.92
N GLY A 176 1.40 2.28 -26.17
CA GLY A 176 1.54 3.29 -27.22
C GLY A 176 2.65 4.30 -26.90
N ALA A 177 2.31 5.59 -26.93
CA ALA A 177 3.25 6.69 -26.66
C ALA A 177 3.48 6.97 -25.16
N ALA A 178 2.67 6.39 -24.27
CA ALA A 178 2.73 6.62 -22.83
C ALA A 178 3.40 5.44 -22.09
N PHE A 179 3.84 5.71 -20.86
CA PHE A 179 4.14 4.66 -19.88
C PHE A 179 2.92 4.42 -19.00
N SER A 180 2.72 3.17 -18.60
CA SER A 180 1.67 2.78 -17.68
C SER A 180 2.18 1.72 -16.71
N SER A 181 1.57 1.68 -15.52
CA SER A 181 1.86 0.65 -14.54
C SER A 181 0.61 0.21 -13.76
N GLY A 182 0.65 -1.06 -13.34
CA GLY A 182 -0.28 -1.66 -12.42
C GLY A 182 0.44 -2.69 -11.57
N ALA A 183 0.04 -2.83 -10.32
CA ALA A 183 0.50 -3.92 -9.46
C ALA A 183 -0.65 -4.47 -8.63
N ALA A 184 -0.52 -5.73 -8.23
CA ALA A 184 -1.46 -6.38 -7.34
C ALA A 184 -0.75 -7.33 -6.37
N LEU A 185 -1.20 -7.33 -5.11
CA LEU A 185 -0.79 -8.30 -4.10
C LEU A 185 -1.97 -9.16 -3.69
N ARG A 186 -2.00 -10.39 -4.17
CA ARG A 186 -3.08 -11.35 -4.00
C ARG A 186 -2.96 -12.07 -2.66
N PHE A 187 -4.00 -12.02 -1.83
CA PHE A 187 -4.01 -12.70 -0.53
C PHE A 187 -4.70 -14.04 -0.57
N VAL A 188 -4.05 -15.11 -0.15
CA VAL A 188 -4.69 -16.42 -0.09
C VAL A 188 -5.00 -16.73 1.39
N PRO A 189 -6.22 -16.43 1.86
CA PRO A 189 -6.62 -16.78 3.21
C PRO A 189 -6.67 -18.30 3.34
N ALA A 190 -6.35 -18.82 4.52
CA ALA A 190 -6.72 -20.17 4.90
C ALA A 190 -7.97 -20.13 5.78
N VAL A 191 -8.82 -21.13 5.64
CA VAL A 191 -10.03 -21.29 6.46
C VAL A 191 -9.66 -22.10 7.70
N GLY A 192 -10.20 -21.72 8.86
CA GLY A 192 -10.02 -22.48 10.10
C GLY A 192 -8.61 -22.39 10.70
N VAL A 193 -7.79 -21.43 10.28
CA VAL A 193 -6.47 -21.18 10.88
C VAL A 193 -6.57 -20.16 11.99
N ALA A 194 -5.83 -20.41 13.07
CA ALA A 194 -5.66 -19.44 14.14
C ALA A 194 -4.75 -18.27 13.69
N ALA A 195 -4.94 -17.13 14.35
CA ALA A 195 -4.15 -15.93 14.20
C ALA A 195 -2.70 -16.16 14.62
N ARG A 196 -1.78 -15.78 13.74
CA ARG A 196 -0.33 -15.94 13.91
C ARG A 196 0.32 -14.63 14.32
N ALA A 197 0.02 -14.22 15.55
CA ALA A 197 0.52 -13.00 16.19
C ALA A 197 1.09 -13.27 17.59
N ARG A 198 2.07 -12.48 18.04
CA ARG A 198 2.63 -12.60 19.40
C ARG A 198 1.74 -11.92 20.45
N ALA A 199 1.15 -10.78 20.12
CA ALA A 199 0.23 -10.04 20.97
C ALA A 199 -1.24 -10.35 20.63
N ASP A 200 -2.14 -9.91 21.51
CA ASP A 200 -3.59 -9.88 21.32
C ASP A 200 -4.07 -8.58 20.64
N PHE A 201 -3.17 -7.90 19.93
CA PHE A 201 -3.44 -6.74 19.09
C PHE A 201 -2.38 -6.61 17.99
N VAL A 202 -2.68 -5.76 17.00
CA VAL A 202 -1.73 -5.28 16.00
C VAL A 202 -1.76 -3.75 16.01
N ALA A 203 -0.61 -3.10 16.13
CA ALA A 203 -0.50 -1.65 16.07
C ALA A 203 0.49 -1.21 15.00
N TRP A 204 0.24 -0.05 14.39
CA TRP A 204 1.17 0.61 13.47
C TRP A 204 1.28 2.09 13.84
N PRO A 205 2.50 2.60 14.11
CA PRO A 205 3.78 1.88 14.29
C PRO A 205 3.86 1.11 15.63
N ILE A 206 4.86 0.24 15.79
CA ILE A 206 5.12 -0.52 17.03
C ILE A 206 6.61 -0.83 17.21
N GLY A 207 7.11 -0.77 18.46
CA GLY A 207 8.48 -1.09 18.82
C GLY A 207 9.51 -0.19 18.12
N GLU A 208 10.69 -0.73 17.85
CA GLU A 208 11.68 -0.06 16.99
C GLU A 208 11.18 -0.08 15.54
N TYR A 209 10.70 1.06 15.06
CA TYR A 209 10.03 1.15 13.76
C TYR A 209 10.93 1.84 12.73
N PRO A 210 11.39 1.14 11.68
CA PRO A 210 12.26 1.71 10.67
C PRO A 210 11.65 2.94 9.99
N ARG A 211 12.46 4.01 9.82
CA ARG A 211 12.00 5.26 9.19
C ARG A 211 11.40 5.03 7.79
N ARG A 212 11.96 4.09 7.03
CA ARG A 212 11.51 3.77 5.67
C ARG A 212 10.06 3.25 5.60
N TYR A 213 9.50 2.79 6.72
CA TYR A 213 8.14 2.30 6.82
C TYR A 213 7.17 3.33 7.40
N TYR A 214 7.60 4.57 7.62
CA TYR A 214 6.80 5.60 8.26
C TYR A 214 6.79 6.90 7.43
N VAL A 215 5.63 7.54 7.35
CA VAL A 215 5.42 8.87 6.76
C VAL A 215 4.51 9.68 7.67
N ASP A 216 4.70 11.00 7.70
CA ASP A 216 4.06 11.88 8.69
C ASP A 216 2.55 12.02 8.48
N GLU A 217 2.09 11.87 7.23
CA GLU A 217 0.70 12.05 6.81
C GLU A 217 -0.18 10.85 7.15
N ALA A 218 0.44 9.69 7.40
CA ALA A 218 -0.25 8.43 7.65
C ALA A 218 -1.00 8.45 8.99
N LEU A 219 -2.19 7.85 8.99
CA LEU A 219 -2.90 7.55 10.24
C LEU A 219 -2.12 6.51 11.05
N LEU A 220 -2.10 6.65 12.37
CA LEU A 220 -1.73 5.58 13.29
C LEU A 220 -2.93 4.64 13.43
N SER A 221 -2.68 3.35 13.67
CA SER A 221 -3.76 2.36 13.75
C SER A 221 -3.52 1.30 14.80
N PHE A 222 -4.62 0.80 15.35
CA PHE A 222 -4.67 -0.28 16.32
C PHE A 222 -5.84 -1.22 16.02
N THR A 223 -5.59 -2.52 16.04
CA THR A 223 -6.59 -3.58 15.86
C THR A 223 -6.50 -4.52 17.05
N ALA A 224 -7.60 -4.66 17.79
CA ALA A 224 -7.70 -5.66 18.84
C ALA A 224 -7.93 -7.06 18.25
N LEU A 225 -7.37 -8.08 18.91
CA LEU A 225 -7.47 -9.48 18.52
C LEU A 225 -7.88 -10.36 19.71
N PRO A 226 -9.07 -10.14 20.31
CA PRO A 226 -9.55 -10.98 21.41
C PRO A 226 -9.91 -12.41 20.99
N ASP A 227 -10.38 -12.64 19.75
CA ASP A 227 -10.64 -13.99 19.21
C ASP A 227 -9.56 -14.35 18.18
N ARG A 228 -8.67 -15.25 18.60
CA ARG A 228 -7.53 -15.71 17.79
C ARG A 228 -7.89 -16.87 16.86
N ASN A 229 -9.09 -17.43 16.93
CA ASN A 229 -9.47 -18.61 16.14
C ASN A 229 -10.46 -18.26 15.03
N ARG A 230 -11.23 -17.19 15.20
CA ARG A 230 -12.26 -16.76 14.26
C ARG A 230 -12.07 -15.29 13.92
N LYS A 231 -11.40 -15.05 12.79
CA LYS A 231 -11.15 -13.70 12.23
C LYS A 231 -12.34 -12.76 12.36
N PHE A 232 -13.50 -13.19 11.87
CA PHE A 232 -14.70 -12.35 11.85
C PHE A 232 -15.42 -12.20 13.18
N ALA A 233 -15.12 -13.03 14.19
CA ALA A 233 -15.65 -12.83 15.54
C ALA A 233 -15.09 -11.56 16.19
N ASN A 234 -13.96 -11.04 15.71
CA ASN A 234 -13.39 -9.77 16.20
C ASN A 234 -14.13 -8.53 15.65
N ARG A 235 -15.20 -8.69 14.86
CA ARG A 235 -16.02 -7.56 14.41
C ARG A 235 -16.78 -6.92 15.56
N ASP A 236 -17.11 -7.68 16.60
CA ASP A 236 -17.87 -7.17 17.74
C ASP A 236 -17.00 -6.42 18.76
N VAL A 237 -15.73 -6.12 18.41
CA VAL A 237 -14.90 -5.22 19.22
C VAL A 237 -15.51 -3.82 19.17
N ASP A 238 -15.79 -3.26 20.33
CA ASP A 238 -16.43 -1.96 20.47
C ASP A 238 -15.44 -0.92 21.01
N TYR A 239 -15.33 0.20 20.28
CA TYR A 239 -14.47 1.34 20.57
C TYR A 239 -15.24 2.60 21.02
N ALA A 240 -16.56 2.53 21.23
CA ALA A 240 -17.39 3.70 21.52
C ALA A 240 -16.92 4.51 22.74
N ASP A 241 -16.42 3.82 23.77
CA ASP A 241 -15.88 4.45 24.99
C ASP A 241 -14.34 4.42 25.03
N ALA A 242 -13.69 4.06 23.92
CA ALA A 242 -12.25 3.89 23.88
C ALA A 242 -11.51 5.24 23.94
N GLN A 243 -10.46 5.29 24.75
CA GLN A 243 -9.61 6.47 24.89
C GLN A 243 -8.19 6.16 24.46
N VAL A 244 -7.65 6.96 23.55
CA VAL A 244 -6.26 6.85 23.11
C VAL A 244 -5.42 7.93 23.80
N GLN A 245 -4.36 7.50 24.47
CA GLN A 245 -3.35 8.37 25.06
C GLN A 245 -1.98 8.01 24.46
N ILE A 246 -1.24 9.03 24.04
CA ILE A 246 0.11 8.87 23.52
C ILE A 246 0.99 10.00 24.03
N SER A 247 2.16 9.65 24.58
CA SER A 247 3.10 10.58 25.19
C SER A 247 4.52 10.26 24.78
N ALA A 248 5.35 11.29 24.60
CA ALA A 248 6.79 11.07 24.57
C ALA A 248 7.22 10.53 25.94
N ARG A 249 8.07 9.49 25.99
CA ARG A 249 8.50 8.86 27.24
C ARG A 249 9.23 9.87 28.13
N GLY A 250 8.73 10.09 29.34
CA GLY A 250 9.23 11.12 30.26
C GLY A 250 8.91 12.56 29.83
N GLY A 251 8.04 12.74 28.84
CA GLY A 251 7.70 14.03 28.25
C GLY A 251 6.19 14.28 28.17
N ARG A 252 5.81 15.20 27.29
CA ARG A 252 4.44 15.70 27.15
C ARG A 252 3.54 14.70 26.40
N GLN A 253 2.27 14.65 26.82
CA GLN A 253 1.21 14.00 26.06
C GLN A 253 0.93 14.73 24.75
N LEU A 254 0.78 13.96 23.66
CA LEU A 254 0.40 14.49 22.36
C LEU A 254 -1.12 14.61 22.25
N GLN A 255 -1.57 15.58 21.45
CA GLN A 255 -2.99 15.72 21.14
C GLN A 255 -3.41 14.67 20.11
N VAL A 256 -4.29 13.75 20.49
CA VAL A 256 -4.92 12.83 19.55
C VAL A 256 -6.00 13.57 18.76
N ARG A 257 -6.03 13.34 17.44
CA ARG A 257 -6.98 13.96 16.49
C ARG A 257 -7.55 12.90 15.56
N ASN A 258 -8.70 13.18 14.98
CA ASN A 258 -9.36 12.31 13.99
C ASN A 258 -9.46 10.86 14.48
N LEU A 259 -9.89 10.67 15.73
CA LEU A 259 -10.14 9.35 16.28
C LEU A 259 -11.39 8.78 15.61
N SER A 260 -11.26 7.62 14.98
CA SER A 260 -12.35 6.90 14.33
C SER A 260 -12.09 5.41 14.32
N ASP A 261 -13.13 4.60 14.24
CA ASP A 261 -13.05 3.16 14.07
C ASP A 261 -13.65 2.69 12.74
N ASP A 262 -13.26 1.48 12.33
CA ASP A 262 -13.68 0.84 11.08
C ASP A 262 -13.75 -0.68 11.25
N HIS A 263 -14.91 -1.25 10.92
CA HIS A 263 -15.25 -2.66 11.11
C HIS A 263 -15.41 -3.43 9.79
N GLU A 264 -15.05 -2.78 8.68
CA GLU A 264 -15.03 -3.40 7.35
C GLU A 264 -14.10 -4.60 7.30
N GLY A 265 -14.38 -5.52 6.38
CA GLY A 265 -13.68 -6.80 6.25
C GLY A 265 -12.25 -6.73 5.68
N PHE A 266 -11.49 -5.66 5.93
CA PHE A 266 -10.10 -5.52 5.51
C PHE A 266 -9.16 -6.14 6.55
N GLY A 267 -8.67 -7.36 6.31
CA GLY A 267 -8.00 -8.11 7.37
C GLY A 267 -8.97 -8.36 8.54
N VAL A 268 -8.48 -8.29 9.78
CA VAL A 268 -9.34 -8.40 10.97
C VAL A 268 -10.36 -7.24 10.98
N PRO A 269 -11.66 -7.50 11.16
CA PRO A 269 -12.72 -6.51 10.95
C PRO A 269 -12.94 -5.58 12.15
N ASN A 270 -11.86 -4.97 12.65
CA ASN A 270 -11.90 -3.83 13.55
C ASN A 270 -10.58 -3.05 13.42
N SER A 271 -10.63 -1.73 13.49
CA SER A 271 -9.45 -0.88 13.44
C SER A 271 -9.77 0.49 14.04
N LEU A 272 -9.12 0.82 15.16
CA LEU A 272 -9.08 2.16 15.70
C LEU A 272 -7.97 2.96 15.02
N GLN A 273 -8.28 4.17 14.54
CA GLN A 273 -7.43 4.98 13.67
C GLN A 273 -7.36 6.40 14.23
N PHE A 274 -6.18 7.02 14.20
CA PHE A 274 -6.02 8.36 14.76
C PHE A 274 -4.78 9.07 14.21
N ARG A 275 -4.73 10.39 14.40
CA ARG A 275 -3.57 11.24 14.13
C ARG A 275 -3.01 11.84 15.40
N VAL A 276 -1.75 12.21 15.31
CA VAL A 276 -1.01 13.00 16.29
C VAL A 276 -0.22 14.08 15.56
N PRO A 277 0.26 15.14 16.24
CA PRO A 277 1.27 16.02 15.68
C PRO A 277 2.48 15.21 15.17
N ARG A 278 3.23 15.78 14.21
CA ARG A 278 4.43 15.17 13.62
C ARG A 278 5.31 14.55 14.71
N LEU A 279 5.59 13.26 14.55
CA LEU A 279 6.43 12.48 15.45
C LEU A 279 7.91 12.80 15.19
N GLN A 280 8.71 12.84 16.25
CA GLN A 280 10.13 13.10 16.17
C GLN A 280 10.89 11.77 16.05
N PRO A 281 11.78 11.60 15.06
CA PRO A 281 12.67 10.46 14.99
C PRO A 281 13.51 10.32 16.26
N GLY A 282 13.79 9.09 16.67
CA GLY A 282 14.58 8.79 17.86
C GLY A 282 13.84 8.94 19.20
N VAL A 283 12.65 9.56 19.22
CA VAL A 283 11.84 9.68 20.44
C VAL A 283 10.99 8.43 20.64
N ILE A 284 11.00 7.90 21.87
CA ILE A 284 10.09 6.81 22.27
C ILE A 284 8.74 7.40 22.66
N TYR A 285 7.68 6.86 22.07
CA TYR A 285 6.31 7.18 22.40
C TYR A 285 5.63 6.00 23.08
N ASP A 286 5.03 6.25 24.25
CA ASP A 286 4.22 5.29 24.97
C ASP A 286 2.75 5.52 24.63
N VAL A 287 2.04 4.45 24.24
CA VAL A 287 0.63 4.48 23.85
C VAL A 287 -0.19 3.63 24.81
N THR A 288 -1.31 4.18 25.26
CA THR A 288 -2.33 3.45 26.03
C THR A 288 -3.67 3.62 25.32
N ILE A 289 -4.37 2.50 25.10
CA ILE A 289 -5.74 2.48 24.59
C ILE A 289 -6.59 1.86 25.69
N ARG A 290 -7.51 2.63 26.26
CA ARG A 290 -8.38 2.18 27.36
C ARG A 290 -9.79 1.95 26.88
N GLY A 291 -10.54 1.11 27.60
CA GLY A 291 -11.98 1.01 27.41
C GLY A 291 -12.41 0.27 26.14
N VAL A 292 -11.55 -0.58 25.57
CA VAL A 292 -11.92 -1.40 24.41
C VAL A 292 -12.78 -2.57 24.89
N ARG A 293 -14.00 -2.69 24.37
CA ARG A 293 -14.97 -3.69 24.83
C ARG A 293 -15.06 -4.89 23.89
N PHE A 294 -15.18 -6.08 24.45
CA PHE A 294 -15.46 -7.31 23.71
C PHE A 294 -16.07 -8.36 24.64
N GLY A 295 -17.16 -9.01 24.23
CA GLY A 295 -17.80 -10.07 25.02
C GLY A 295 -18.24 -9.64 26.43
N GLY A 296 -18.69 -8.39 26.59
CA GLY A 296 -19.08 -7.83 27.88
C GLY A 296 -17.93 -7.45 28.82
N GLN A 297 -16.67 -7.61 28.39
CA GLN A 297 -15.48 -7.22 29.14
C GLN A 297 -14.84 -5.97 28.54
N SER A 298 -14.27 -5.11 29.40
CA SER A 298 -13.42 -4.01 28.99
C SER A 298 -11.95 -4.39 29.13
N ARG A 299 -11.11 -4.03 28.16
CA ARG A 299 -9.67 -4.27 28.15
C ARG A 299 -8.92 -2.99 27.79
N ASP A 300 -7.77 -2.85 28.45
CA ASP A 300 -6.81 -1.79 28.17
C ASP A 300 -5.57 -2.39 27.51
N TYR A 301 -5.05 -1.71 26.49
CA TYR A 301 -3.85 -2.10 25.75
C TYR A 301 -2.76 -1.05 25.94
N ARG A 302 -1.52 -1.52 26.01
CA ARG A 302 -0.34 -0.66 26.10
C ARG A 302 0.73 -1.15 25.14
N TYR A 303 1.34 -0.22 24.43
CA TYR A 303 2.49 -0.49 23.58
C TYR A 303 3.34 0.76 23.49
N TRP A 304 4.51 0.63 22.88
CA TRP A 304 5.39 1.75 22.62
C TRP A 304 5.92 1.65 21.19
N PHE A 305 6.42 2.75 20.67
CA PHE A 305 7.21 2.73 19.44
C PHE A 305 8.24 3.86 19.41
N ARG A 306 9.26 3.71 18.57
CA ARG A 306 10.24 4.73 18.22
C ARG A 306 10.47 4.69 16.72
N ILE A 307 10.27 5.82 16.05
CA ILE A 307 10.60 5.93 14.62
C ILE A 307 12.12 6.08 14.50
N GLY A 308 12.75 5.23 13.69
CA GLY A 308 14.18 5.29 13.43
C GLY A 308 14.62 6.65 12.88
N GLU A 309 15.88 7.01 13.10
CA GLU A 309 16.46 8.17 12.43
C GLU A 309 16.52 7.94 10.92
N SER A 310 16.44 9.00 10.13
CA SER A 310 16.84 8.89 8.72
C SER A 310 18.31 8.48 8.68
N PRO A 311 18.75 7.61 7.77
CA PRO A 311 20.18 7.42 7.53
C PRO A 311 20.79 8.80 7.35
N ARG A 312 21.79 9.17 8.18
CA ARG A 312 22.62 10.32 7.85
C ARG A 312 23.18 10.03 6.46
N ALA A 313 23.00 10.96 5.51
CA ALA A 313 23.78 10.90 4.29
C ALA A 313 25.23 10.74 4.73
N SER A 314 25.87 9.64 4.34
CA SER A 314 27.29 9.44 4.56
C SER A 314 27.98 10.66 3.98
N ALA A 315 28.61 11.45 4.84
CA ALA A 315 29.58 12.42 4.40
C ALA A 315 30.83 11.60 4.01
N GLU A 316 30.91 11.22 2.74
CA GLU A 316 32.14 10.83 2.06
C GLU A 316 32.30 11.72 0.82
#